data_AF-A0A9N9XKJ6-F1
#
_entry.id   AF-A0A9N9XKJ6-F1
#
_cell.length_a   1.000
_cell.length_b   1.000
_cell.length_c   1.000
_cell.angle_alpha   90.00
_cell.angle_beta   90.00
_cell.angle_gamma   90.00
#
_symmetry.space_group_name_H-M   'P 1'
#
loop_
_entity.id
_entity.type
_entity.pdbx_description
1 polymer ?
#
loop_
_entity_poly.entity_id
_entity_poly.type
_entity_poly.pdbx_seq_one_letter_code
_entity_poly.pdbx_strand_id
1 'polypeptide(L)'
;MKNLSLRILRLPTKNNSDKFWASIEPFCASVTKDDMSFLESLIQEYSRPVDCKIPDTDEHYSNSWSDDSISEDSNPAKRKNSVTNGIRKNGLQSLVETFSISPTQKLLAQLLEERVPHYPRNGLNGIKMNQLKDVSKLKTTASAQKYGTCLDRRLKKELLEQGILTVEDLTRSEPEDEVLSEIKKCRQELVAVNEFNLAELNRLKQATLNDLHCNELKLHLEKLDKHVLDLYNKIIVTRKTAQQEEGDDFDKDVFCEQMSKEYENEVDELITQQLELNRCADDLFSSTQRIY
;
A
#
# COMPACT_ATOMS: atom_id res chain seq x y z
N MET A 1 16.96 54.23 -50.27
CA MET A 1 17.48 52.94 -49.75
C MET A 1 17.29 52.90 -48.24
N LYS A 2 16.58 51.86 -47.78
CA LYS A 2 16.63 51.21 -46.45
C LYS A 2 16.21 52.02 -45.22
N ASN A 3 14.92 51.85 -44.93
CA ASN A 3 14.19 52.04 -43.69
C ASN A 3 14.85 51.22 -42.56
N LEU A 4 15.50 51.88 -41.58
CA LEU A 4 15.90 51.20 -40.33
C LEU A 4 14.80 51.40 -39.29
N SER A 5 13.82 50.49 -39.38
CA SER A 5 12.90 50.18 -38.30
C SER A 5 13.72 49.79 -37.07
N LEU A 6 13.69 50.65 -36.03
CA LEU A 6 14.08 50.32 -34.66
C LEU A 6 13.19 49.16 -34.19
N ARG A 7 13.59 47.94 -34.52
CA ARG A 7 13.10 46.75 -33.84
C ARG A 7 13.58 46.88 -32.41
N ILE A 8 12.65 47.30 -31.56
CA ILE A 8 12.66 46.99 -30.13
C ILE A 8 13.06 45.51 -30.04
N LEU A 9 14.30 45.27 -29.62
CA LEU A 9 14.75 43.97 -29.17
C LEU A 9 13.85 43.62 -27.99
N ARG A 10 12.74 42.92 -28.28
CA ARG A 10 12.03 42.15 -27.25
C ARG A 10 13.02 41.10 -26.78
N LEU A 11 13.76 41.46 -25.73
CA LEU A 11 14.44 40.52 -24.87
C LEU A 11 13.44 39.40 -24.55
N PRO A 12 13.86 38.12 -24.58
CA PRO A 12 13.00 37.01 -24.21
C PRO A 12 12.37 37.33 -22.86
N THR A 13 11.04 37.38 -22.82
CA THR A 13 10.29 37.74 -21.63
C THR A 13 10.76 36.86 -20.47
N LYS A 14 11.14 37.51 -19.38
CA LYS A 14 11.56 36.97 -18.07
C LYS A 14 10.48 36.10 -17.38
N ASN A 15 9.57 35.49 -18.14
CA ASN A 15 8.40 34.75 -17.63
C ASN A 15 8.74 33.32 -17.19
N ASN A 16 9.93 32.80 -17.50
CA ASN A 16 10.32 31.46 -17.06
C ASN A 16 10.93 31.44 -15.65
N SER A 17 11.59 32.52 -15.24
CA SER A 17 12.13 32.65 -13.88
C SER A 17 11.01 32.76 -12.86
N ASP A 18 10.02 33.62 -13.11
CA ASP A 18 8.94 33.87 -12.15
C ASP A 18 8.03 32.65 -11.99
N LYS A 19 7.79 31.90 -13.08
CA LYS A 19 7.08 30.62 -13.03
C LYS A 19 7.84 29.54 -12.27
N PHE A 20 9.17 29.49 -12.43
CA PHE A 20 10.01 28.58 -11.67
C PHE A 20 9.94 28.89 -10.17
N TRP A 21 10.15 30.16 -9.78
CA TRP A 21 10.09 30.57 -8.37
C TRP A 21 8.70 30.34 -7.76
N ALA A 22 7.63 30.64 -8.50
CA ALA A 22 6.26 30.33 -8.06
C ALA A 22 6.00 28.82 -7.91
N SER A 23 6.67 27.97 -8.70
CA SER A 23 6.52 26.51 -8.56
C SER A 23 7.25 25.93 -7.36
N ILE A 24 8.30 26.60 -6.87
CA ILE A 24 9.04 26.17 -5.68
C ILE A 24 8.50 26.79 -4.39
N GLU A 25 7.81 27.94 -4.48
CA GLU A 25 7.27 28.66 -3.33
C GLU A 25 6.49 27.74 -2.36
N PRO A 26 5.60 26.83 -2.80
CA PRO A 26 4.89 25.94 -1.89
C PRO A 26 5.80 25.01 -1.09
N PHE A 27 6.95 24.65 -1.63
CA PHE A 27 7.95 23.79 -0.97
C PHE A 27 8.92 24.58 -0.09
N CYS A 28 8.98 25.90 -0.27
CA CYS A 28 9.80 26.81 0.53
C CYS A 28 8.98 27.60 1.57
N ALA A 29 7.66 27.40 1.60
CA ALA A 29 6.77 28.03 2.56
C ALA A 29 7.08 27.56 3.99
N SER A 30 6.91 28.46 4.96
CA SER A 30 7.06 28.12 6.37
C SER A 30 5.95 27.18 6.82
N VAL A 31 6.30 26.15 7.59
CA VAL A 31 5.36 25.23 8.21
C VAL A 31 4.33 25.97 9.06
N THR A 32 3.06 25.62 8.88
CA THR A 32 1.90 26.23 9.54
C THR A 32 1.23 25.28 10.54
N LYS A 33 0.32 25.83 11.36
CA LYS A 33 -0.48 25.02 12.30
C LYS A 33 -1.48 24.09 11.59
N ASP A 34 -1.88 24.44 10.37
CA ASP A 34 -2.75 23.61 9.55
C ASP A 34 -2.02 22.35 9.09
N ASP A 35 -0.74 22.48 8.70
CA ASP A 35 0.12 21.33 8.34
C ASP A 35 0.27 20.34 9.50
N MET A 36 0.47 20.87 10.72
CA MET A 36 0.50 20.07 11.95
C MET A 36 -0.83 19.35 12.19
N SER A 37 -1.96 20.05 12.03
CA SER A 37 -3.29 19.48 12.23
C SER A 37 -3.61 18.38 11.20
N PHE A 38 -3.18 18.57 9.96
CA PHE A 38 -3.26 17.57 8.91
C PHE A 38 -2.44 16.32 9.26
N LEU A 39 -1.21 16.51 9.73
CA LEU A 39 -0.34 15.39 10.13
C LEU A 39 -0.90 14.60 11.32
N GLU A 40 -1.47 15.27 12.31
CA GLU A 40 -2.17 14.61 13.43
C GLU A 40 -3.36 13.77 12.94
N SER A 41 -4.10 14.29 11.96
CA SER A 41 -5.24 13.57 11.37
C SER A 41 -4.77 12.30 10.66
N LEU A 42 -3.66 12.37 9.91
CA LEU A 42 -3.05 11.19 9.28
C LEU A 42 -2.61 10.17 10.34
N ILE A 43 -1.90 10.60 11.37
CA ILE A 43 -1.47 9.70 12.46
C ILE A 43 -2.68 9.02 13.09
N GLN A 44 -3.75 9.75 13.35
CA GLN A 44 -4.98 9.20 13.92
C GLN A 44 -5.65 8.16 12.99
N GLU A 45 -5.64 8.40 11.69
CA GLU A 45 -6.19 7.47 10.70
C GLU A 45 -5.39 6.17 10.64
N TYR A 46 -4.07 6.26 10.50
CA TYR A 46 -3.16 5.10 10.39
C TYR A 46 -2.89 4.37 11.72
N SER A 47 -3.26 4.96 12.85
CA SER A 47 -3.23 4.30 14.16
C SER A 47 -4.31 3.23 14.33
N ARG A 48 -5.31 3.19 13.44
CA ARG A 48 -6.35 2.16 13.49
C ARG A 48 -5.76 0.80 13.08
N PRO A 49 -6.19 -0.30 13.70
CA PRO A 49 -5.70 -1.62 13.33
C PRO A 49 -6.07 -1.91 11.87
N VAL A 50 -5.12 -2.50 11.13
CA VAL A 50 -5.32 -2.94 9.75
C VAL A 50 -6.42 -4.01 9.73
N ASP A 51 -7.63 -3.62 9.31
CA ASP A 51 -8.79 -4.52 9.27
C ASP A 51 -8.73 -5.43 8.04
N CYS A 52 -7.87 -6.45 8.11
CA CYS A 52 -7.76 -7.52 7.14
C CYS A 52 -8.10 -8.84 7.82
N LYS A 53 -9.39 -9.03 8.15
CA LYS A 53 -9.88 -10.33 8.61
C LYS A 53 -9.91 -11.29 7.44
N ILE A 54 -9.12 -12.35 7.55
CA ILE A 54 -9.16 -13.47 6.62
C ILE A 54 -10.44 -14.25 6.97
N PRO A 55 -11.40 -14.40 6.03
CA PRO A 55 -12.57 -15.23 6.26
C PRO A 55 -12.16 -16.67 6.58
N ASP A 56 -12.92 -17.33 7.46
CA ASP A 56 -12.72 -18.74 7.71
C ASP A 56 -12.95 -19.52 6.40
N THR A 57 -12.03 -20.41 6.07
CA THR A 57 -12.17 -21.29 4.90
C THR A 57 -13.25 -22.32 5.21
N ASP A 58 -14.45 -22.14 4.64
CA ASP A 58 -15.50 -23.16 4.63
C ASP A 58 -15.00 -24.46 3.97
N GLU A 59 -15.74 -25.56 4.15
CA GLU A 59 -15.42 -26.86 3.54
C GLU A 59 -15.02 -26.70 2.07
N HIS A 60 -13.79 -27.12 1.72
CA HIS A 60 -13.24 -26.99 0.37
C HIS A 60 -14.27 -27.41 -0.68
N TYR A 61 -14.46 -26.62 -1.74
CA TYR A 61 -15.43 -26.88 -2.81
C TYR A 61 -15.36 -28.29 -3.41
N SER A 62 -14.20 -28.95 -3.32
CA SER A 62 -14.06 -30.37 -3.68
C SER A 62 -14.98 -31.29 -2.85
N ASN A 63 -15.17 -31.00 -1.57
CA ASN A 63 -16.09 -31.71 -0.65
C ASN A 63 -17.55 -31.45 -0.99
N SER A 64 -17.95 -30.18 -1.05
CA SER A 64 -19.34 -29.80 -1.31
C SER A 64 -19.80 -30.18 -2.73
N TRP A 65 -18.93 -30.14 -3.75
CA TRP A 65 -19.28 -30.60 -5.11
C TRP A 65 -19.35 -32.13 -5.25
N SER A 66 -18.59 -32.85 -4.42
CA SER A 66 -18.66 -34.31 -4.41
C SER A 66 -19.99 -34.80 -3.84
N ASP A 67 -20.49 -34.14 -2.78
CA ASP A 67 -21.75 -34.50 -2.15
C ASP A 67 -22.98 -34.19 -3.02
N ASP A 68 -22.95 -33.08 -3.76
CA ASP A 68 -23.96 -32.77 -4.79
C ASP A 68 -23.97 -33.81 -5.92
N SER A 69 -22.80 -34.30 -6.33
CA SER A 69 -22.70 -35.33 -7.38
C SER A 69 -23.21 -36.71 -6.90
N ILE A 70 -22.97 -37.06 -5.63
CA ILE A 70 -23.45 -38.31 -5.01
C ILE A 70 -24.96 -38.28 -4.79
N SER A 71 -25.50 -37.13 -4.37
CA SER A 71 -26.93 -36.94 -4.13
C SER A 71 -27.77 -36.86 -5.41
N GLU A 72 -27.22 -36.34 -6.52
CA GLU A 72 -27.86 -36.44 -7.83
C GLU A 72 -27.93 -37.89 -8.35
N ASP A 73 -26.92 -38.72 -8.08
CA ASP A 73 -26.89 -40.11 -8.53
C ASP A 73 -27.74 -41.07 -7.67
N SER A 74 -28.08 -40.69 -6.42
CA SER A 74 -29.03 -41.42 -5.57
C SER A 74 -30.51 -41.15 -5.88
N ASN A 75 -30.82 -40.15 -6.71
CA ASN A 75 -32.20 -39.78 -7.03
C ASN A 75 -32.61 -40.28 -8.44
N PRO A 76 -33.26 -41.46 -8.57
CA PRO A 76 -33.70 -42.00 -9.86
C PRO A 76 -34.81 -41.16 -10.55
N ALA A 77 -35.38 -40.17 -9.86
CA ALA A 77 -36.53 -39.40 -10.34
C ALA A 77 -36.20 -38.26 -11.32
N LYS A 78 -34.94 -37.83 -11.47
CA LYS A 78 -34.57 -36.71 -12.38
C LYS A 78 -34.00 -37.15 -13.74
N ARG A 79 -33.82 -38.45 -14.01
CA ARG A 79 -33.21 -38.97 -15.26
C ARG A 79 -34.11 -38.99 -16.50
N LYS A 80 -35.11 -38.10 -16.63
CA LYS A 80 -36.03 -38.14 -17.79
C LYS A 80 -35.84 -37.08 -18.87
N ASN A 81 -35.07 -36.01 -18.66
CA ASN A 81 -35.08 -34.88 -19.61
C ASN A 81 -33.72 -34.50 -20.24
N SER A 82 -32.76 -35.42 -20.40
CA SER A 82 -31.52 -35.07 -21.14
C SER A 82 -30.79 -36.25 -21.81
N VAL A 83 -31.49 -37.16 -22.47
CA VAL A 83 -30.84 -38.08 -23.44
C VAL A 83 -31.75 -38.28 -24.65
N THR A 84 -31.84 -37.26 -25.50
CA THR A 84 -32.28 -37.42 -26.88
C THR A 84 -31.15 -36.95 -27.79
N ASN A 85 -30.14 -37.82 -27.96
CA ASN A 85 -29.51 -38.14 -29.24
C ASN A 85 -28.15 -38.82 -29.02
N GLY A 86 -28.04 -40.09 -29.46
CA GLY A 86 -26.77 -40.59 -30.02
C GLY A 86 -26.03 -41.75 -29.34
N ILE A 87 -26.54 -42.39 -28.28
CA ILE A 87 -25.80 -43.52 -27.67
C ILE A 87 -26.32 -44.84 -28.24
N ARG A 88 -25.55 -45.42 -29.18
CA ARG A 88 -25.80 -46.76 -29.74
C ARG A 88 -25.85 -47.78 -28.61
N LYS A 89 -26.76 -48.75 -28.72
CA LYS A 89 -27.15 -49.78 -27.72
C LYS A 89 -26.01 -50.59 -27.08
N ASN A 90 -24.77 -50.45 -27.54
CA ASN A 90 -23.58 -51.12 -26.98
C ASN A 90 -22.82 -50.23 -25.97
N GLY A 91 -22.93 -48.90 -26.08
CA GLY A 91 -22.24 -47.96 -25.19
C GLY A 91 -22.91 -47.85 -23.81
N LEU A 92 -24.22 -48.08 -23.75
CA LEU A 92 -24.99 -48.06 -22.50
C LEU A 92 -24.68 -49.28 -21.64
N GLN A 93 -24.48 -50.46 -22.25
CA GLN A 93 -24.04 -51.67 -21.56
C GLN A 93 -22.61 -51.51 -21.01
N SER A 94 -21.71 -50.93 -21.82
CA SER A 94 -20.33 -50.62 -21.41
C SER A 94 -20.27 -49.57 -20.31
N LEU A 95 -21.10 -48.52 -20.35
CA LEU A 95 -21.25 -47.55 -19.26
C LEU A 95 -21.82 -48.22 -18.01
N VAL A 96 -22.84 -49.06 -18.13
CA VAL A 96 -23.44 -49.80 -17.01
C VAL A 96 -22.42 -50.75 -16.37
N GLU A 97 -21.65 -51.54 -17.13
CA GLU A 97 -20.54 -52.34 -16.59
C GLU A 97 -19.47 -51.46 -15.95
N THR A 98 -19.14 -50.32 -16.57
CA THR A 98 -18.23 -49.33 -16.00
C THR A 98 -18.79 -48.75 -14.70
N PHE A 99 -20.09 -48.57 -14.51
CA PHE A 99 -20.62 -48.10 -13.22
C PHE A 99 -20.85 -49.22 -12.19
N SER A 100 -20.98 -50.47 -12.65
CA SER A 100 -21.25 -51.65 -11.82
C SER A 100 -19.98 -52.24 -11.18
N ILE A 101 -18.81 -52.04 -11.78
CA ILE A 101 -17.53 -52.50 -11.25
C ILE A 101 -16.92 -51.40 -10.38
N SER A 102 -16.51 -51.76 -9.16
CA SER A 102 -15.87 -50.83 -8.23
C SER A 102 -14.55 -50.28 -8.82
N PRO A 103 -14.21 -49.00 -8.59
CA PRO A 103 -12.96 -48.41 -9.09
C PRO A 103 -11.72 -49.27 -8.85
N THR A 104 -11.57 -49.85 -7.65
CA THR A 104 -10.42 -50.73 -7.36
C THR A 104 -10.47 -52.01 -8.17
N GLN A 105 -11.65 -52.61 -8.38
CA GLN A 105 -11.79 -53.79 -9.26
C GLN A 105 -11.47 -53.48 -10.72
N LYS A 106 -11.77 -52.27 -11.23
CA LYS A 106 -11.36 -51.90 -12.60
C LYS A 106 -9.86 -51.76 -12.73
N LEU A 107 -9.22 -51.12 -11.76
CA LEU A 107 -7.76 -51.01 -11.74
C LEU A 107 -7.14 -52.40 -11.66
N LEU A 108 -7.65 -53.26 -10.79
CA LEU A 108 -7.23 -54.66 -10.69
C LEU A 108 -7.43 -55.40 -12.02
N ALA A 109 -8.60 -55.28 -12.65
CA ALA A 109 -8.88 -55.93 -13.93
C ALA A 109 -7.93 -55.44 -15.05
N GLN A 110 -7.62 -54.14 -15.08
CA GLN A 110 -6.71 -53.55 -16.06
C GLN A 110 -5.24 -53.90 -15.78
N LEU A 111 -4.89 -54.22 -14.54
CA LEU A 111 -3.57 -54.76 -14.16
C LEU A 111 -3.46 -56.26 -14.41
N LEU A 112 -4.57 -57.00 -14.27
CA LEU A 112 -4.66 -58.44 -14.51
C LEU A 112 -4.91 -58.79 -15.98
N GLU A 113 -5.38 -57.86 -16.81
CA GLU A 113 -5.41 -57.99 -18.27
C GLU A 113 -3.98 -58.06 -18.79
N GLU A 114 -3.48 -59.29 -18.86
CA GLU A 114 -2.25 -59.69 -19.51
C GLU A 114 -2.12 -59.00 -20.87
N ARG A 115 -0.96 -58.38 -21.16
CA ARG A 115 -0.65 -57.77 -22.46
C ARG A 115 -0.60 -58.84 -23.55
N VAL A 116 -1.75 -59.29 -24.05
CA VAL A 116 -1.84 -60.19 -25.20
C VAL A 116 -1.85 -59.33 -26.48
N PRO A 117 -0.82 -59.39 -27.34
CA PRO A 117 -0.84 -58.70 -28.63
C PRO A 117 -1.88 -59.36 -29.54
N HIS A 118 -2.99 -58.67 -29.80
CA HIS A 118 -4.04 -59.14 -30.69
C HIS A 118 -3.53 -59.14 -32.15
N TYR A 119 -3.33 -60.33 -32.73
CA TYR A 119 -3.18 -60.49 -34.18
C TYR A 119 -4.51 -60.17 -34.88
N PRO A 120 -4.53 -59.45 -36.02
CA PRO A 120 -5.78 -59.02 -36.65
C PRO A 120 -6.44 -60.19 -37.38
N ARG A 121 -7.63 -60.57 -36.92
CA ARG A 121 -8.56 -61.46 -37.64
C ARG A 121 -9.34 -60.61 -38.64
N ASN A 122 -9.07 -60.80 -39.93
CA ASN A 122 -9.76 -60.15 -41.05
C ASN A 122 -11.25 -60.52 -41.08
N GLY A 123 -12.12 -59.51 -41.16
CA GLY A 123 -13.55 -59.68 -41.39
C GLY A 123 -14.38 -58.40 -41.24
N LEU A 124 -14.26 -57.50 -42.23
CA LEU A 124 -15.23 -56.46 -42.60
C LEU A 124 -15.52 -55.35 -41.57
N ASN A 125 -14.75 -54.25 -41.71
CA ASN A 125 -15.17 -52.83 -41.72
C ASN A 125 -14.03 -51.99 -41.16
N GLY A 126 -13.24 -51.43 -42.09
CA GLY A 126 -12.03 -50.68 -41.78
C GLY A 126 -12.33 -49.41 -40.97
N ILE A 127 -11.90 -49.41 -39.72
CA ILE A 127 -11.46 -48.21 -39.03
C ILE A 127 -9.98 -48.41 -38.74
N LYS A 128 -9.15 -47.65 -39.46
CA LYS A 128 -7.70 -47.66 -39.32
C LYS A 128 -7.35 -47.20 -37.90
N MET A 129 -6.81 -48.11 -37.10
CA MET A 129 -5.98 -47.78 -35.95
C MET A 129 -4.72 -47.10 -36.48
N ASN A 130 -4.62 -45.79 -36.33
CA ASN A 130 -3.38 -45.05 -36.39
C ASN A 130 -3.55 -43.74 -35.61
N GLN A 131 -2.53 -43.43 -34.81
CA GLN A 131 -2.30 -42.15 -34.10
C GLN A 131 -2.68 -42.16 -32.60
N LEU A 132 -2.05 -43.08 -31.85
CA LEU A 132 -1.66 -42.85 -30.46
C LEU A 132 -0.40 -41.96 -30.43
N LYS A 133 -0.56 -40.68 -30.76
CA LYS A 133 0.39 -39.60 -30.43
C LYS A 133 -0.46 -38.33 -30.27
N ASP A 134 -0.39 -37.72 -29.09
CA ASP A 134 -1.06 -36.48 -28.65
C ASP A 134 -2.21 -36.66 -27.64
N VAL A 135 -1.89 -37.24 -26.48
CA VAL A 135 -2.66 -37.04 -25.23
C VAL A 135 -2.30 -35.73 -24.49
N SER A 136 -1.45 -34.88 -25.06
CA SER A 136 -0.97 -33.64 -24.44
C SER A 136 -1.84 -32.40 -24.74
N LYS A 137 -3.01 -32.56 -25.38
CA LYS A 137 -3.93 -31.44 -25.68
C LYS A 137 -5.39 -31.79 -25.45
N LEU A 138 -5.73 -32.38 -24.30
CA LEU A 138 -7.10 -32.23 -23.79
C LEU A 138 -7.17 -30.89 -23.06
N LYS A 139 -7.89 -29.93 -23.64
CA LYS A 139 -8.44 -28.81 -22.87
C LYS A 139 -9.20 -29.42 -21.69
N THR A 140 -8.71 -29.18 -20.48
CA THR A 140 -9.39 -29.45 -19.23
C THR A 140 -10.68 -28.63 -19.21
N THR A 141 -11.77 -29.22 -19.70
CA THR A 141 -13.11 -28.69 -19.43
C THR A 141 -13.41 -28.94 -17.96
N ALA A 142 -14.07 -27.99 -17.29
CA ALA A 142 -14.42 -28.12 -15.86
C ALA A 142 -15.15 -29.44 -15.53
N SER A 143 -15.83 -30.05 -16.50
CA SER A 143 -16.42 -31.38 -16.37
C SER A 143 -15.40 -32.50 -16.18
N ALA A 144 -14.31 -32.55 -16.95
CA ALA A 144 -13.28 -33.60 -16.83
C ALA A 144 -12.55 -33.54 -15.48
N GLN A 145 -12.34 -32.32 -14.96
CA GLN A 145 -11.74 -32.10 -13.64
C GLN A 145 -12.68 -32.54 -12.51
N LYS A 146 -14.00 -32.31 -12.65
CA LYS A 146 -15.03 -32.83 -11.73
C LYS A 146 -15.11 -34.36 -11.69
N TYR A 147 -14.99 -35.03 -12.83
CA TYR A 147 -14.98 -36.51 -12.86
C TYR A 147 -13.72 -37.09 -12.19
N GLY A 148 -12.57 -36.43 -12.33
CA GLY A 148 -11.32 -36.84 -11.68
C GLY A 148 -11.38 -36.77 -10.15
N THR A 149 -11.91 -35.69 -9.58
CA THR A 149 -12.02 -35.54 -8.11
C THR A 149 -13.05 -36.47 -7.49
N CYS A 150 -14.16 -36.74 -8.18
CA CYS A 150 -15.17 -37.71 -7.72
C CYS A 150 -14.65 -39.15 -7.74
N LEU A 151 -13.89 -39.51 -8.78
CA LEU A 151 -13.28 -40.84 -8.89
C LEU A 151 -12.19 -41.05 -7.83
N ASP A 152 -11.36 -40.04 -7.58
CA ASP A 152 -10.33 -40.06 -6.55
C ASP A 152 -10.94 -40.26 -5.15
N ARG A 153 -12.01 -39.54 -4.81
CA ARG A 153 -12.74 -39.74 -3.55
C ARG A 153 -13.34 -41.14 -3.43
N ARG A 154 -14.00 -41.64 -4.48
CA ARG A 154 -14.62 -42.97 -4.46
C ARG A 154 -13.57 -44.06 -4.31
N LEU A 155 -12.43 -43.91 -4.98
CA LEU A 155 -11.29 -44.81 -4.84
C LEU A 155 -10.69 -44.75 -3.43
N LYS A 156 -10.44 -43.55 -2.89
CA LYS A 156 -9.95 -43.36 -1.51
C LYS A 156 -10.88 -43.98 -0.47
N LYS A 157 -12.20 -43.80 -0.63
CA LYS A 157 -13.21 -44.42 0.24
C LYS A 157 -13.19 -45.95 0.15
N GLU A 158 -13.12 -46.50 -1.06
CA GLU A 158 -13.04 -47.94 -1.28
C GLU A 158 -11.74 -48.54 -0.71
N LEU A 159 -10.62 -47.85 -0.85
CA LEU A 159 -9.32 -48.26 -0.28
C LEU A 159 -9.30 -48.19 1.25
N LEU A 160 -9.98 -47.22 1.86
CA LEU A 160 -10.23 -47.18 3.31
C LEU A 160 -11.09 -48.36 3.77
N GLU A 161 -12.21 -48.63 3.07
CA GLU A 161 -13.12 -49.73 3.38
C GLU A 161 -12.45 -51.11 3.24
N GLN A 162 -11.49 -51.24 2.32
CA GLN A 162 -10.66 -52.43 2.14
C GLN A 162 -9.50 -52.53 3.13
N GLY A 163 -9.30 -51.53 4.00
CA GLY A 163 -8.22 -51.48 4.98
C GLY A 163 -6.83 -51.31 4.37
N ILE A 164 -6.75 -50.86 3.11
CA ILE A 164 -5.50 -50.61 2.38
C ILE A 164 -4.94 -49.23 2.75
N LEU A 165 -5.82 -48.27 3.05
CA LEU A 165 -5.48 -46.93 3.52
C LEU A 165 -5.96 -46.75 4.96
N THR A 166 -5.24 -45.96 5.77
CA THR A 166 -5.70 -45.52 7.09
C THR A 166 -6.20 -44.07 7.07
N VAL A 167 -6.92 -43.64 8.10
CA VAL A 167 -7.39 -42.24 8.23
C VAL A 167 -6.19 -41.29 8.37
N GLU A 168 -5.14 -41.72 9.07
CA GLU A 168 -3.88 -41.00 9.18
C GLU A 168 -3.22 -40.76 7.80
N ASP A 169 -3.27 -41.74 6.88
CA ASP A 169 -2.68 -41.61 5.53
C ASP A 169 -3.36 -40.52 4.67
N LEU A 170 -4.65 -40.25 4.90
CA LEU A 170 -5.40 -39.18 4.21
C LEU A 170 -5.04 -37.81 4.76
N THR A 171 -4.93 -37.70 6.09
CA THR A 171 -4.60 -36.43 6.75
C THR A 171 -3.17 -35.96 6.50
N ARG A 172 -2.26 -36.88 6.18
CA ARG A 172 -0.87 -36.56 5.81
C ARG A 172 -0.75 -35.91 4.42
N SER A 173 -1.81 -35.96 3.62
CA SER A 173 -1.84 -35.50 2.22
C SER A 173 -2.77 -34.29 2.01
N GLU A 174 -3.16 -33.57 3.05
CA GLU A 174 -3.76 -32.24 2.87
C GLU A 174 -2.59 -31.25 2.72
N PRO A 175 -2.30 -30.75 1.50
CA PRO A 175 -1.28 -29.73 1.33
C PRO A 175 -1.72 -28.50 2.12
N GLU A 176 -0.79 -27.89 2.86
CA GLU A 176 -1.01 -26.57 3.44
C GLU A 176 -1.54 -25.64 2.34
N ASP A 177 -2.65 -24.94 2.61
CA ASP A 177 -3.22 -23.98 1.67
C ASP A 177 -2.21 -22.84 1.45
N GLU A 178 -1.43 -22.97 0.36
CA GLU A 178 -0.39 -22.03 -0.07
C GLU A 178 -0.96 -20.62 -0.25
N VAL A 179 -2.24 -20.51 -0.65
CA VAL A 179 -2.90 -19.21 -0.80
C VAL A 179 -3.16 -18.60 0.58
N LEU A 180 -3.66 -19.39 1.53
CA LEU A 180 -3.87 -18.94 2.91
C LEU A 180 -2.56 -18.53 3.59
N SER A 181 -1.46 -19.25 3.36
CA SER A 181 -0.15 -18.92 3.94
C SER A 181 0.40 -17.62 3.33
N GLU A 182 0.29 -17.42 2.02
CA GLU A 182 0.71 -16.16 1.39
C GLU A 182 -0.17 -14.99 1.82
N ILE A 183 -1.50 -15.16 1.96
CA ILE A 183 -2.39 -14.11 2.50
C ILE A 183 -1.98 -13.71 3.93
N LYS A 184 -1.66 -14.67 4.79
CA LYS A 184 -1.18 -14.39 6.16
C LYS A 184 0.14 -13.62 6.14
N LYS A 185 1.06 -13.96 5.24
CA LYS A 185 2.34 -13.28 5.05
C LYS A 185 2.13 -11.84 4.55
N CYS A 186 1.34 -11.63 3.51
CA CYS A 186 1.00 -10.28 3.03
C CYS A 186 0.35 -9.42 4.13
N ARG A 187 -0.51 -10.02 4.98
CA ARG A 187 -1.10 -9.31 6.12
C ARG A 187 -0.03 -8.87 7.12
N GLN A 188 0.93 -9.74 7.43
CA GLN A 188 2.02 -9.41 8.36
C GLN A 188 2.91 -8.30 7.80
N GLU A 189 3.23 -8.35 6.51
CA GLU A 189 3.99 -7.29 5.83
C GLU A 189 3.23 -5.96 5.87
N LEU A 190 1.92 -5.96 5.64
CA LEU A 190 1.08 -4.77 5.70
C LEU A 190 1.07 -4.14 7.11
N VAL A 191 1.00 -4.96 8.16
CA VAL A 191 1.11 -4.49 9.55
C VAL A 191 2.48 -3.87 9.81
N ALA A 192 3.57 -4.53 9.40
CA ALA A 192 4.92 -4.02 9.58
C ALA A 192 5.14 -2.68 8.85
N VAL A 193 4.62 -2.55 7.63
CA VAL A 193 4.66 -1.29 6.87
C VAL A 193 3.84 -0.20 7.56
N ASN A 194 2.66 -0.53 8.08
CA ASN A 194 1.84 0.43 8.82
C ASN A 194 2.55 0.93 10.08
N GLU A 195 3.16 0.03 10.86
CA GLU A 195 3.95 0.39 12.05
C GLU A 195 5.12 1.30 11.70
N PHE A 196 5.86 0.98 10.63
CA PHE A 196 6.96 1.81 10.14
C PHE A 196 6.48 3.21 9.71
N ASN A 197 5.42 3.27 8.90
CA ASN A 197 4.86 4.54 8.44
C ASN A 197 4.37 5.40 9.61
N LEU A 198 3.75 4.78 10.63
CA LEU A 198 3.29 5.48 11.83
C LEU A 198 4.48 6.03 12.64
N ALA A 199 5.58 5.28 12.75
CA ALA A 199 6.80 5.78 13.38
C ALA A 199 7.38 7.00 12.62
N GLU A 200 7.43 6.94 11.29
CA GLU A 200 7.89 8.06 10.47
C GLU A 200 6.96 9.29 10.54
N LEU A 201 5.64 9.10 10.55
CA LEU A 201 4.69 10.19 10.74
C LEU A 201 4.89 10.87 12.11
N ASN A 202 5.14 10.09 13.17
CA ASN A 202 5.45 10.64 14.48
C ASN A 202 6.80 11.38 14.51
N ARG A 203 7.81 10.87 13.79
CA ARG A 203 9.10 11.57 13.63
C ARG A 203 8.91 12.90 12.91
N LEU A 204 8.15 12.89 11.80
CA LEU A 204 7.81 14.09 11.05
C LEU A 204 7.07 15.10 11.93
N LYS A 205 6.15 14.63 12.78
CA LYS A 205 5.40 15.49 13.71
C LYS A 205 6.31 16.22 14.68
N GLN A 206 7.35 15.56 15.20
CA GLN A 206 8.34 16.22 16.04
C GLN A 206 9.14 17.27 15.27
N ALA A 207 9.53 16.98 14.03
CA ALA A 207 10.22 17.96 13.19
C ALA A 207 9.33 19.19 12.88
N THR A 208 8.05 18.97 12.54
CA THR A 208 7.05 20.02 12.32
C THR A 208 6.86 20.90 13.57
N LEU A 209 6.83 20.31 14.76
CA LEU A 209 6.75 21.05 16.03
C LEU A 209 7.98 21.94 16.25
N ASN A 210 9.18 21.41 15.99
CA ASN A 210 10.41 22.20 16.09
C ASN A 210 10.43 23.36 15.07
N ASP A 211 9.99 23.11 13.84
CA ASP A 211 9.92 24.14 12.79
C ASP A 211 8.91 25.24 13.13
N LEU A 212 7.75 24.88 13.69
CA LEU A 212 6.78 25.85 14.20
C LEU A 212 7.38 26.73 15.30
N HIS A 213 8.13 26.12 16.22
CA HIS A 213 8.79 26.88 17.28
C HIS A 213 9.90 27.79 16.72
N CYS A 214 10.68 27.31 15.73
CA CYS A 214 11.63 28.15 15.02
C CYS A 214 10.95 29.36 14.34
N ASN A 215 9.76 29.17 13.74
CA ASN A 215 9.00 30.27 13.15
C ASN A 215 8.53 31.29 14.20
N GLU A 216 8.13 30.84 15.39
CA GLU A 216 7.78 31.71 16.52
C GLU A 216 8.99 32.53 17.00
N LEU A 217 10.15 31.89 17.14
CA LEU A 217 11.39 32.57 17.52
C LEU A 217 11.80 33.61 16.47
N LYS A 218 11.75 33.27 15.17
CA LYS A 218 12.01 34.22 14.08
C LYS A 218 11.09 35.44 14.15
N LEU A 219 9.80 35.23 14.38
CA LEU A 219 8.84 36.33 14.53
C LEU A 219 9.16 37.22 15.74
N HIS A 220 9.68 36.64 16.83
CA HIS A 220 10.11 37.42 17.99
C HIS A 220 11.37 38.23 17.68
N LEU A 221 12.38 37.61 17.06
CA LEU A 221 13.61 38.29 16.62
C LEU A 221 13.28 39.47 15.68
N GLU A 222 12.40 39.29 14.70
CA GLU A 222 11.98 40.36 13.78
C GLU A 222 11.31 41.55 14.52
N LYS A 223 10.53 41.26 15.58
CA LYS A 223 9.92 42.31 16.40
C LYS A 223 10.96 43.07 17.23
N LEU A 224 11.92 42.36 17.81
CA LEU A 224 13.01 42.98 18.57
C LEU A 224 13.90 43.83 17.66
N ASP A 225 14.28 43.31 16.49
CA ASP A 225 15.06 44.05 15.50
C ASP A 225 14.34 45.34 15.08
N LYS A 226 13.02 45.26 14.87
CA LYS A 226 12.20 46.45 14.58
C LYS A 226 12.20 47.44 15.76
N HIS A 227 12.06 46.96 16.99
CA HIS A 227 12.05 47.82 18.18
C HIS A 227 13.40 48.54 18.36
N VAL A 228 14.52 47.84 18.16
CA VAL A 228 15.87 48.43 18.20
C VAL A 228 16.00 49.54 17.14
N LEU A 229 15.54 49.30 15.92
CA LEU A 229 15.55 50.31 14.86
C LEU A 229 14.66 51.52 15.19
N ASP A 230 13.48 51.29 15.76
CA ASP A 230 12.55 52.34 16.16
C ASP A 230 13.13 53.20 17.30
N LEU A 231 13.75 52.59 18.32
CA LEU A 231 14.47 53.29 19.39
C LEU A 231 15.63 54.11 18.83
N TYR A 232 16.44 53.51 17.95
CA TYR A 232 17.58 54.20 17.34
C TYR A 232 17.12 55.44 16.56
N ASN A 233 16.05 55.31 15.77
CA ASN A 233 15.43 56.45 15.08
C ASN A 233 14.91 57.51 16.06
N LYS A 234 14.31 57.09 17.18
CA LYS A 234 13.81 57.99 18.23
C LYS A 234 14.94 58.77 18.89
N ILE A 235 16.09 58.14 19.17
CA ILE A 235 17.30 58.81 19.68
C ILE A 235 17.76 59.90 18.70
N ILE A 236 17.85 59.56 17.41
CA ILE A 236 18.29 60.50 16.37
C ILE A 236 17.33 61.70 16.28
N VAL A 237 16.03 61.46 16.29
CA VAL A 237 15.02 62.53 16.23
C VAL A 237 15.10 63.41 17.47
N THR A 238 15.14 62.81 18.67
CA THR A 238 15.20 63.53 19.94
C THR A 238 16.45 64.42 20.02
N ARG A 239 17.61 63.92 19.58
CA ARG A 239 18.85 64.71 19.52
C ARG A 239 18.71 65.92 18.58
N LYS A 240 18.06 65.73 17.42
CA LYS A 240 17.82 66.82 16.46
C LYS A 240 16.82 67.87 16.97
N THR A 241 15.70 67.44 17.56
CA THR A 241 14.67 68.36 18.08
C THR A 241 15.20 69.15 19.25
N ALA A 242 15.95 68.49 20.15
CA ALA A 242 16.63 69.18 21.20
C ALA A 242 17.54 70.25 20.62
N GLN A 243 18.47 69.96 19.71
CA GLN A 243 19.32 70.98 19.08
C GLN A 243 18.57 72.23 18.55
N GLN A 244 17.30 72.11 18.14
CA GLN A 244 16.47 73.21 17.65
C GLN A 244 15.76 74.04 18.73
N GLU A 245 15.52 73.54 19.94
CA GLU A 245 14.85 74.29 21.02
C GLU A 245 15.86 75.18 21.78
N GLU A 246 15.82 76.50 21.58
CA GLU A 246 16.57 77.50 22.36
C GLU A 246 15.66 78.09 23.45
N GLY A 247 15.97 77.82 24.73
CA GLY A 247 15.26 78.39 25.88
C GLY A 247 16.18 78.44 27.10
N ASP A 248 16.25 79.61 27.74
CA ASP A 248 17.31 80.08 28.66
C ASP A 248 17.39 79.38 30.03
N ASP A 249 16.55 78.37 30.31
CA ASP A 249 16.50 77.70 31.63
C ASP A 249 16.36 76.16 31.52
N PHE A 250 16.48 75.61 30.30
CA PHE A 250 16.45 74.16 30.07
C PHE A 250 17.86 73.66 29.81
N ASP A 251 18.42 72.88 30.74
CA ASP A 251 19.71 72.21 30.55
C ASP A 251 19.55 71.06 29.54
N LYS A 252 19.52 71.47 28.27
CA LYS A 252 19.21 70.65 27.11
C LYS A 252 20.16 69.50 26.95
N ASP A 253 21.42 69.71 27.33
CA ASP A 253 22.46 68.70 27.28
C ASP A 253 22.19 67.61 28.33
N VAL A 254 21.83 67.98 29.56
CA VAL A 254 21.50 67.03 30.63
C VAL A 254 20.22 66.24 30.32
N PHE A 255 19.17 66.91 29.82
CA PHE A 255 17.93 66.21 29.43
C PHE A 255 18.17 65.26 28.25
N CYS A 256 18.91 65.68 27.22
CA CYS A 256 19.27 64.81 26.11
C CYS A 256 20.17 63.65 26.52
N GLU A 257 21.12 63.89 27.42
CA GLU A 257 22.03 62.85 27.90
C GLU A 257 21.28 61.82 28.74
N GLN A 258 20.38 62.26 29.62
CA GLN A 258 19.56 61.37 30.43
C GLN A 258 18.62 60.52 29.56
N MET A 259 17.89 61.15 28.62
CA MET A 259 17.03 60.43 27.69
C MET A 259 17.82 59.51 26.75
N SER A 260 19.01 59.92 26.29
CA SER A 260 19.88 59.07 25.47
C SER A 260 20.37 57.85 26.25
N LYS A 261 20.79 58.03 27.51
CA LYS A 261 21.21 56.90 28.37
C LYS A 261 20.07 55.92 28.63
N GLU A 262 18.85 56.41 28.84
CA GLU A 262 17.69 55.53 29.03
C GLU A 262 17.42 54.68 27.78
N TYR A 263 17.47 55.29 26.58
CA TYR A 263 17.34 54.53 25.33
C TYR A 263 18.53 53.61 25.04
N GLU A 264 19.76 54.00 25.40
CA GLU A 264 20.94 53.14 25.27
C GLU A 264 20.81 51.90 26.18
N ASN A 265 20.36 52.08 27.42
CA ASN A 265 20.08 50.95 28.32
C ASN A 265 18.98 50.03 27.78
N GLU A 266 17.90 50.59 27.23
CA GLU A 266 16.81 49.80 26.62
C GLU A 266 17.31 49.03 25.38
N VAL A 267 18.17 49.64 24.56
CA VAL A 267 18.82 48.96 23.42
C VAL A 267 19.70 47.81 23.89
N ASP A 268 20.52 48.01 24.93
CA ASP A 268 21.38 46.96 25.48
C ASP A 268 20.58 45.77 26.07
N GLU A 269 19.43 46.05 26.68
CA GLU A 269 18.51 45.02 27.16
C GLU A 269 17.93 44.19 26.00
N LEU A 270 17.50 44.86 24.91
CA LEU A 270 16.98 44.20 23.72
C LEU A 270 18.05 43.38 22.98
N ILE A 271 19.29 43.88 22.89
CA ILE A 271 20.42 43.14 22.32
C ILE A 271 20.69 41.87 23.14
N THR A 272 20.62 41.97 24.46
CA THR A 272 20.78 40.82 25.36
C THR A 272 19.68 39.78 25.10
N GLN A 273 18.43 40.23 25.00
CA GLN A 273 17.29 39.36 24.69
C GLN A 273 17.43 38.70 23.30
N GLN A 274 17.88 39.44 22.29
CA GLN A 274 18.15 38.92 20.95
C GLN A 274 19.21 37.80 20.97
N LEU A 275 20.29 37.98 21.75
CA LEU A 275 21.33 36.95 21.90
C LEU A 275 20.80 35.68 22.56
N GLU A 276 19.94 35.79 23.57
CA GLU A 276 19.31 34.64 24.23
C GLU A 276 18.39 33.86 23.29
N LEU A 277 17.58 34.56 22.51
CA LEU A 277 16.69 33.95 21.52
C LEU A 277 17.48 33.25 20.40
N ASN A 278 18.57 33.86 19.93
CA ASN A 278 19.46 33.24 18.94
C ASN A 278 20.10 31.96 19.48
N ARG A 279 20.57 31.97 20.73
CA ARG A 279 21.08 30.75 21.38
C ARG A 279 20.01 29.66 21.44
N CYS A 280 18.77 30.03 21.79
CA CYS A 280 17.66 29.09 21.85
C CYS A 280 17.33 28.51 20.46
N ALA A 281 17.37 29.33 19.42
CA ALA A 281 17.18 28.88 18.03
C ALA A 281 18.29 27.91 17.59
N ASP A 282 19.55 28.19 17.94
CA ASP A 282 20.69 27.33 17.63
C ASP A 282 20.61 25.98 18.34
N ASP A 283 20.17 25.97 19.61
CA ASP A 283 19.94 24.75 20.38
C ASP A 283 18.83 23.88 19.75
N LEU A 284 17.75 24.52 19.27
CA LEU A 284 16.68 23.82 18.56
C LEU A 284 17.16 23.24 17.23
N PHE A 285 17.89 24.03 16.45
CA PHE A 285 18.43 23.60 15.17
C PHE A 285 19.40 22.42 15.32
N SER A 286 20.26 22.48 16.33
CA SER A 286 21.18 21.40 16.70
C SER A 286 20.45 20.13 17.15
N SER A 287 19.29 20.28 17.79
CA SER A 287 18.43 19.15 18.18
C SER A 287 17.74 18.52 16.97
N THR A 288 17.27 19.34 16.03
CA THR A 288 16.65 18.88 14.77
C THR A 288 17.64 18.14 13.86
N GLN A 289 18.91 18.57 13.77
CA GLN A 289 19.93 17.83 13.01
C GLN A 289 20.25 16.44 13.57
N ARG A 290 19.94 16.13 14.83
CA ARG A 290 20.09 14.77 15.38
C ARG A 290 18.92 13.85 15.03
N ILE A 291 17.81 14.40 14.53
CA ILE A 291 16.57 13.68 14.20
C ILE A 291 16.57 13.22 12.73
N TYR A 292 17.43 13.79 11.89
CA TYR A 292 17.71 13.38 10.51
C TYR A 292 18.95 12.50 10.41
#